data_AF-A0A661L2I3-F1
#
_entry.id   AF-A0A661L2I3-F1
#
_cell.length_a   1.000
_cell.length_b   1.000
_cell.length_c   1.000
_cell.angle_alpha   90.00
_cell.angle_beta   90.00
_cell.angle_gamma   90.00
#
_symmetry.space_group_name_H-M   'P 1'
#
loop_
_entity.id
_entity.type
_entity.pdbx_description
1 polymer ?
#
loop_
_entity_poly.entity_id
_entity_poly.type
_entity_poly.pdbx_seq_one_letter_code
_entity_poly.pdbx_strand_id
1 'polypeptide(L)'
;MKTLFFFSNPKRDIHLGKKDLERPFLLAPFTPHPFLSLSDYFTAIEQFIVHNRASVESILRDIVSKTLQFNHIQKIIIRSQKHGAFYHLARIDIFVENTVAKFALCTALSHRGKSTLDREFQTLRYLGDHFQIQCLPKTYLKGEEEIISHGKKEQFTFVLSQWLDGYNEWHLSGGSEIETQRICIWDEQAGKRYASQHVAESIFQSMGKILTLFYDTKRYFEIYPWHQAAGDFVVKDSSKTPKVKLTTARSYRPLPIFKGRPAPNPSVALFYFFLNLGIRLRLDRAEGVGKLVWANKELLRGGIQGFVDALKLRHIEGRYELGNPEEFICTIKRFSPQELTKASLPLLEMYETENPDEFQVIKSKLKEHTKELYHIIQNIR
;
A
#
# COMPACT_ATOMS: atom_id res chain seq x y z
N MET A 1 18.77 -7.99 27.32
CA MET A 1 18.20 -7.93 25.96
C MET A 1 19.35 -7.81 24.96
N LYS A 2 19.43 -8.69 23.95
CA LYS A 2 20.42 -8.59 22.87
C LYS A 2 19.74 -8.09 21.60
N THR A 3 20.33 -7.12 20.92
CA THR A 3 19.85 -6.64 19.61
C THR A 3 20.78 -7.13 18.51
N LEU A 4 20.22 -7.62 17.41
CA LEU A 4 20.96 -8.09 16.24
C LEU A 4 20.47 -7.38 14.98
N PHE A 5 21.40 -7.06 14.08
CA PHE A 5 21.12 -6.31 12.86
C PHE A 5 21.38 -7.16 11.61
N PHE A 6 20.47 -7.08 10.65
CA PHE A 6 20.56 -7.83 9.39
C PHE A 6 20.14 -7.00 8.17
N PHE A 7 20.65 -7.37 7.00
CA PHE A 7 19.96 -7.13 5.74
C PHE A 7 19.03 -8.29 5.43
N SER A 8 17.79 -7.97 5.06
CA SER A 8 16.85 -8.95 4.52
C SER A 8 17.39 -9.50 3.20
N ASN A 9 17.31 -10.81 3.01
CA ASN A 9 17.69 -11.45 1.76
C ASN A 9 16.80 -12.67 1.50
N PRO A 10 16.26 -12.84 0.27
CA PRO A 10 15.34 -13.92 -0.05
C PRO A 10 15.85 -15.33 0.25
N LYS A 11 17.17 -15.56 0.23
CA LYS A 11 17.74 -16.88 0.52
C LYS A 11 18.05 -17.05 2.00
N ARG A 12 18.67 -16.04 2.61
CA ARG A 12 19.06 -16.03 4.03
C ARG A 12 19.50 -14.64 4.45
N ASP A 13 18.92 -14.13 5.52
CA ASP A 13 19.32 -12.87 6.14
C ASP A 13 20.84 -12.78 6.35
N ILE A 14 21.40 -11.62 6.03
CA ILE A 14 22.83 -11.34 6.15
C ILE A 14 23.07 -10.60 7.46
N HIS A 15 23.77 -11.23 8.41
CA HIS A 15 24.14 -10.60 9.68
C HIS A 15 25.13 -9.46 9.44
N LEU A 16 24.89 -8.29 10.01
CA LEU A 16 25.75 -7.12 9.82
C LEU A 16 26.93 -7.17 10.79
N GLY A 17 28.14 -7.25 10.24
CA GLY A 17 29.38 -7.10 11.00
C GLY A 17 29.75 -5.63 11.20
N LYS A 18 30.83 -5.40 11.94
CA LYS A 18 31.36 -4.04 12.20
C LYS A 18 31.59 -3.24 10.90
N LYS A 19 32.22 -3.87 9.90
CA LYS A 19 32.50 -3.24 8.58
C LYS A 19 31.22 -2.89 7.81
N ASP A 20 30.16 -3.69 7.95
CA ASP A 20 28.89 -3.39 7.30
C ASP A 20 28.23 -2.17 7.94
N LEU A 21 28.28 -2.08 9.28
CA LEU A 21 27.69 -0.99 10.04
C LEU A 21 28.40 0.36 9.83
N GLU A 22 29.69 0.34 9.50
CA GLU A 22 30.48 1.55 9.16
C GLU A 22 30.13 2.14 7.79
N ARG A 23 29.38 1.43 6.94
CA ARG A 23 28.99 1.94 5.62
C ARG A 23 28.09 3.17 5.77
N PRO A 24 28.15 4.13 4.83
CA PRO A 24 27.23 5.26 4.82
C PRO A 24 25.77 4.80 4.78
N PHE A 25 24.93 5.45 5.59
CA PHE A 25 23.50 5.38 5.43
C PHE A 25 23.12 6.04 4.11
N LEU A 26 22.17 5.49 3.36
CA LEU A 26 21.76 6.05 2.07
C LEU A 26 20.42 6.79 2.25
N LEU A 27 20.30 8.00 1.70
CA LEU A 27 19.05 8.77 1.66
C LEU A 27 18.15 8.40 0.47
N ALA A 28 18.78 7.95 -0.61
CA ALA A 28 18.19 7.48 -1.84
C ALA A 28 19.11 6.38 -2.40
N PRO A 29 18.67 5.56 -3.38
CA PRO A 29 19.57 4.66 -4.08
C PRO A 29 20.83 5.41 -4.51
N PHE A 30 21.99 4.91 -4.06
CA PHE A 30 23.33 5.47 -4.34
C PHE A 30 23.63 6.87 -3.79
N THR A 31 22.75 7.49 -2.99
CA THR A 31 22.99 8.80 -2.39
C THR A 31 23.31 8.66 -0.91
N PRO A 32 24.60 8.75 -0.50
CA PRO A 32 24.97 8.63 0.91
C PRO A 32 24.54 9.86 1.70
N HIS A 33 24.21 9.64 2.97
CA HIS A 33 24.07 10.70 3.95
C HIS A 33 25.43 11.35 4.20
N PRO A 34 25.52 12.68 4.38
CA PRO A 34 26.79 13.38 4.54
C PRO A 34 27.61 12.96 5.77
N PHE A 35 27.00 12.35 6.79
CA PHE A 35 27.69 11.97 8.02
C PHE A 35 27.09 10.77 8.78
N LEU A 36 25.98 10.19 8.31
CA LEU A 36 25.37 9.06 9.02
C LEU A 36 25.84 7.74 8.42
N SER A 37 26.06 6.77 9.29
CA SER A 37 26.38 5.38 8.98
C SER A 37 25.16 4.47 9.14
N LEU A 38 25.25 3.23 8.68
CA LEU A 38 24.24 2.21 9.00
C LEU A 38 24.18 1.94 10.51
N SER A 39 25.30 2.01 11.22
CA SER A 39 25.33 1.92 12.68
C SER A 39 24.41 2.96 13.32
N ASP A 40 24.47 4.21 12.86
CA ASP A 40 23.62 5.29 13.36
C ASP A 40 22.13 4.98 13.13
N TYR A 41 21.78 4.48 11.94
CA TYR A 41 20.41 4.09 11.61
C TYR A 41 19.87 2.95 12.50
N PHE A 42 20.62 1.86 12.67
CA PHE A 42 20.19 0.73 13.51
C PHE A 42 20.16 1.12 14.99
N THR A 43 21.09 1.95 15.45
CA THR A 43 21.12 2.49 16.81
C THR A 43 19.91 3.37 17.08
N ALA A 44 19.51 4.23 16.12
CA ALA A 44 18.31 5.05 16.24
C ALA A 44 17.04 4.20 16.41
N ILE A 45 16.94 3.07 15.70
CA ILE A 45 15.82 2.14 15.86
C ILE A 45 15.84 1.49 17.26
N GLU A 46 17.00 1.06 17.72
CA GLU A 46 17.14 0.47 19.06
C GLU A 46 16.75 1.48 20.15
N GLN A 47 17.25 2.71 20.06
CA GLN A 47 16.89 3.81 20.96
C GLN A 47 15.39 4.09 20.92
N PHE A 48 14.78 4.15 19.73
CA PHE A 48 13.33 4.32 19.59
C PHE A 48 12.55 3.25 20.37
N ILE A 49 12.94 1.98 20.29
CA ILE A 49 12.27 0.91 21.03
C ILE A 49 12.48 1.05 22.54
N VAL A 50 13.71 1.38 22.97
CA VAL A 50 14.07 1.48 24.40
C VAL A 50 13.41 2.71 25.06
N HIS A 51 13.46 3.88 24.43
CA HIS A 51 12.83 5.11 24.94
C HIS A 51 11.31 4.96 24.98
N ASN A 52 10.72 4.17 24.09
CA ASN A 52 9.30 3.87 24.06
C ASN A 52 8.92 2.55 24.75
N ARG A 53 9.75 2.04 25.68
CA ARG A 53 9.55 0.72 26.30
C ARG A 53 8.13 0.49 26.83
N ALA A 54 7.53 1.48 27.49
CA ALA A 54 6.20 1.33 28.09
C ALA A 54 5.10 1.14 27.02
N SER A 55 5.19 1.90 25.94
CA SER A 55 4.30 1.75 24.78
C SER A 55 4.51 0.40 24.10
N VAL A 56 5.76 -0.02 23.91
CA VAL A 56 6.11 -1.33 23.32
C VAL A 56 5.61 -2.47 24.19
N GLU A 57 5.75 -2.40 25.51
CA GLU A 57 5.16 -3.36 26.46
C GLU A 57 3.65 -3.46 26.30
N SER A 58 2.95 -2.33 26.25
CA SER A 58 1.49 -2.30 26.07
C SER A 58 1.08 -2.98 24.77
N ILE A 59 1.81 -2.70 23.68
CA ILE A 59 1.55 -3.31 22.37
C ILE A 59 1.79 -4.83 22.43
N LEU A 60 2.87 -5.27 23.06
CA LEU A 60 3.18 -6.70 23.23
C LEU A 60 2.14 -7.40 24.11
N ARG A 61 1.58 -6.71 25.11
CA ARG A 61 0.49 -7.26 25.94
C ARG A 61 -0.79 -7.52 25.14
N ASP A 62 -1.09 -6.64 24.19
CA ASP A 62 -2.24 -6.79 23.30
C ASP A 62 -2.07 -7.93 22.28
N ILE A 63 -0.84 -8.14 21.80
CA ILE A 63 -0.55 -9.08 20.70
C ILE A 63 -0.18 -10.48 21.19
N VAL A 64 0.52 -10.57 22.33
CA VAL A 64 1.12 -11.82 22.83
C VAL A 64 0.42 -12.29 24.10
N SER A 65 0.52 -11.54 25.21
CA SER A 65 -0.06 -11.92 26.49
C SER A 65 -0.20 -10.72 27.44
N LYS A 66 -1.37 -10.59 28.09
CA LYS A 66 -1.70 -9.47 29.00
C LYS A 66 -0.74 -9.34 30.20
N THR A 67 -0.05 -10.40 30.58
CA THR A 67 0.87 -10.45 31.72
C THR A 67 2.33 -10.13 31.36
N LEU A 68 2.63 -9.87 30.08
CA LEU A 68 3.97 -9.66 29.57
C LEU A 68 4.63 -8.39 30.13
N GLN A 69 5.88 -8.50 30.57
CA GLN A 69 6.74 -7.39 30.99
C GLN A 69 7.95 -7.27 30.05
N PHE A 70 8.56 -6.08 29.92
CA PHE A 70 9.68 -5.86 28.98
C PHE A 70 10.92 -6.70 29.30
N ASN A 71 11.16 -7.02 30.56
CA ASN A 71 12.25 -7.91 30.98
C ASN A 71 12.10 -9.34 30.42
N HIS A 72 10.91 -9.74 29.97
CA HIS A 72 10.68 -11.01 29.27
C HIS A 72 11.20 -10.98 27.81
N ILE A 73 11.57 -9.80 27.27
CA ILE A 73 12.18 -9.68 25.95
C ILE A 73 13.59 -10.24 25.98
N GLN A 74 13.77 -11.37 25.31
CA GLN A 74 15.04 -12.06 25.23
C GLN A 74 15.96 -11.41 24.20
N LYS A 75 15.40 -11.07 23.03
CA LYS A 75 16.15 -10.65 21.85
C LYS A 75 15.30 -9.80 20.93
N ILE A 76 15.93 -8.81 20.30
CA ILE A 76 15.36 -8.02 19.20
C ILE A 76 16.19 -8.28 17.95
N ILE A 77 15.53 -8.54 16.82
CA ILE A 77 16.17 -8.59 15.51
C ILE A 77 15.61 -7.48 14.64
N ILE A 78 16.49 -6.63 14.14
CA ILE A 78 16.16 -5.54 13.21
C ILE A 78 16.69 -5.92 11.84
N ARG A 79 15.81 -5.96 10.84
CA ARG A 79 16.17 -6.26 9.45
C ARG A 79 15.82 -5.11 8.55
N SER A 80 16.79 -4.53 7.88
CA SER A 80 16.50 -3.58 6.80
C SER A 80 15.88 -4.35 5.62
N GLN A 81 14.68 -3.94 5.20
CA GLN A 81 13.89 -4.61 4.16
C GLN A 81 14.01 -3.88 2.83
N LYS A 82 13.60 -2.61 2.82
CA LYS A 82 13.44 -1.83 1.59
C LYS A 82 13.82 -0.38 1.79
N HIS A 83 14.23 0.22 0.68
CA HIS A 83 14.43 1.65 0.56
C HIS A 83 13.31 2.22 -0.31
N GLY A 84 12.33 2.88 0.31
CA GLY A 84 11.28 3.60 -0.42
C GLY A 84 11.74 4.98 -0.88
N ALA A 85 10.91 5.68 -1.65
CA ALA A 85 11.20 7.04 -2.09
C ALA A 85 11.15 8.08 -0.94
N PHE A 86 10.41 7.78 0.13
CA PHE A 86 10.16 8.72 1.24
C PHE A 86 10.71 8.24 2.58
N TYR A 87 10.84 6.93 2.77
CA TYR A 87 11.27 6.32 4.02
C TYR A 87 11.86 4.93 3.78
N HIS A 88 12.62 4.47 4.75
CA HIS A 88 13.15 3.11 4.82
C HIS A 88 12.17 2.22 5.57
N LEU A 89 12.10 0.94 5.19
CA LEU A 89 11.32 -0.06 5.88
C LEU A 89 12.25 -1.06 6.55
N ALA A 90 12.03 -1.31 7.84
CA ALA A 90 12.64 -2.40 8.57
C ALA A 90 11.59 -3.35 9.15
N ARG A 91 11.93 -4.64 9.23
CA ARG A 91 11.18 -5.62 10.03
C ARG A 91 11.84 -5.75 11.39
N ILE A 92 11.05 -5.61 12.45
CA ILE A 92 11.47 -5.81 13.83
C ILE A 92 10.84 -7.10 14.34
N ASP A 93 11.66 -8.06 14.75
CA ASP A 93 11.19 -9.26 15.45
C ASP A 93 11.58 -9.13 16.93
N ILE A 94 10.59 -9.10 17.81
CA ILE A 94 10.77 -9.09 19.25
C ILE A 94 10.47 -10.49 19.78
N PHE A 95 11.48 -11.16 20.32
CA PHE A 95 11.37 -12.49 20.89
C PHE A 95 11.01 -12.38 22.37
N VAL A 96 9.85 -12.90 22.72
CA VAL A 96 9.35 -12.95 24.11
C VAL A 96 8.94 -14.37 24.43
N GLU A 97 9.62 -14.97 25.41
CA GLU A 97 9.45 -16.38 25.77
C GLU A 97 9.53 -17.29 24.53
N ASN A 98 8.42 -17.95 24.16
CA ASN A 98 8.33 -18.85 23.00
C ASN A 98 7.63 -18.21 21.79
N THR A 99 7.38 -16.91 21.81
CA THR A 99 6.64 -16.18 20.77
C THR A 99 7.50 -15.11 20.13
N VAL A 100 7.23 -14.82 18.85
CA VAL A 100 7.86 -13.72 18.11
C VAL A 100 6.80 -12.74 17.67
N ALA A 101 6.86 -11.52 18.20
CA ALA A 101 6.05 -10.41 17.71
C ALA A 101 6.80 -9.71 16.57
N LYS A 102 6.15 -9.58 15.41
CA LYS A 102 6.73 -8.99 14.20
C LYS A 102 6.10 -7.63 13.91
N PHE A 103 6.94 -6.64 13.63
CA PHE A 103 6.53 -5.27 13.34
C PHE A 103 7.19 -4.76 12.06
N ALA A 104 6.48 -3.90 11.35
CA ALA A 104 7.05 -3.03 10.34
C ALA A 104 7.43 -1.71 11.01
N LEU A 105 8.61 -1.19 10.68
CA LEU A 105 9.07 0.11 11.11
C LEU A 105 9.44 0.94 9.89
N CYS A 106 8.70 2.02 9.67
CA CYS A 106 9.02 3.01 8.65
C CYS A 106 9.85 4.14 9.27
N THR A 107 10.93 4.52 8.58
CA THR A 107 11.90 5.52 9.07
C THR A 107 12.12 6.61 8.03
N ALA A 108 11.85 7.87 8.38
CA ALA A 108 12.03 9.03 7.51
C ALA A 108 13.02 10.05 8.09
N LEU A 109 13.83 10.66 7.21
CA LEU A 109 14.77 11.75 7.57
C LEU A 109 14.42 13.06 6.87
N SER A 110 14.20 13.03 5.54
CA SER A 110 13.92 14.24 4.78
C SER A 110 12.61 14.88 5.25
N HIS A 111 12.53 16.22 5.20
CA HIS A 111 11.30 16.95 5.56
C HIS A 111 10.05 16.41 4.83
N ARG A 112 10.20 16.12 3.52
CA ARG A 112 9.13 15.52 2.71
C ARG A 112 8.79 14.10 3.16
N GLY A 113 9.79 13.28 3.49
CA GLY A 113 9.62 11.94 4.02
C GLY A 113 8.87 11.94 5.35
N LYS A 114 9.30 12.77 6.30
CA LYS A 114 8.68 12.95 7.63
C LYS A 114 7.22 13.37 7.51
N SER A 115 6.94 14.40 6.71
CA SER A 115 5.58 14.89 6.47
C SER A 115 4.68 13.82 5.81
N THR A 116 5.25 13.03 4.90
CA THR A 116 4.51 11.93 4.24
C THR A 116 4.18 10.83 5.23
N LEU A 117 5.17 10.42 6.04
CA LEU A 117 5.02 9.34 7.01
C LEU A 117 4.05 9.72 8.14
N ASP A 118 4.09 10.98 8.62
CA ASP A 118 3.14 11.48 9.61
C ASP A 118 1.69 11.45 9.09
N ARG A 119 1.47 11.98 7.88
CA ARG A 119 0.16 11.96 7.24
C ARG A 119 -0.35 10.54 7.01
N GLU A 120 0.53 9.63 6.61
CA GLU A 120 0.19 8.22 6.42
C GLU A 120 -0.20 7.55 7.75
N PHE A 121 0.55 7.80 8.83
CA PHE A 121 0.21 7.30 10.17
C PHE A 121 -1.16 7.78 10.62
N GLN A 122 -1.46 9.07 10.47
CA GLN A 122 -2.77 9.65 10.79
C GLN A 122 -3.88 9.05 9.94
N THR A 123 -3.63 8.88 8.63
CA THR A 123 -4.59 8.31 7.69
C THR A 123 -4.93 6.87 8.06
N LEU A 124 -3.91 6.03 8.30
CA LEU A 124 -4.11 4.63 8.68
C LEU A 124 -4.86 4.50 10.00
N ARG A 125 -4.54 5.33 11.00
CA ARG A 125 -5.29 5.36 12.27
C ARG A 125 -6.74 5.77 12.05
N TYR A 126 -6.97 6.88 11.36
CA TYR A 126 -8.31 7.35 11.04
C TYR A 126 -9.14 6.24 10.36
N LEU A 127 -8.61 5.64 9.30
CA LEU A 127 -9.32 4.61 8.54
C LEU A 127 -9.56 3.35 9.38
N GLY A 128 -8.58 2.92 10.18
CA GLY A 128 -8.71 1.78 11.08
C GLY A 128 -9.79 2.00 12.15
N ASP A 129 -9.81 3.17 12.77
CA ASP A 129 -10.73 3.50 13.85
C ASP A 129 -12.16 3.74 13.34
N HIS A 130 -12.32 4.36 12.16
CA HIS A 130 -13.64 4.75 11.63
C HIS A 130 -14.34 3.64 10.83
N PHE A 131 -13.59 2.82 10.08
CA PHE A 131 -14.20 1.81 9.21
C PHE A 131 -14.12 0.40 9.80
N GLN A 132 -13.16 0.12 10.68
CA GLN A 132 -12.95 -1.21 11.29
C GLN A 132 -12.81 -2.37 10.28
N ILE A 133 -12.40 -2.08 9.03
CA ILE A 133 -12.19 -3.09 8.00
C ILE A 133 -10.78 -3.67 8.16
N GLN A 134 -10.68 -5.00 8.27
CA GLN A 134 -9.42 -5.71 8.51
C GLN A 134 -8.52 -5.88 7.26
N CYS A 135 -8.42 -4.84 6.42
CA CYS A 135 -7.58 -4.83 5.22
C CYS A 135 -6.45 -3.79 5.25
N LEU A 136 -6.32 -3.03 6.34
CA LEU A 136 -5.20 -2.13 6.61
C LEU A 136 -4.26 -2.73 7.67
N PRO A 137 -2.97 -2.35 7.70
CA PRO A 137 -2.11 -2.66 8.82
C PRO A 137 -2.48 -1.80 10.03
N LYS A 138 -2.48 -2.39 11.23
CA LYS A 138 -2.62 -1.60 12.46
C LYS A 138 -1.35 -0.74 12.65
N THR A 139 -1.51 0.54 12.89
CA THR A 139 -0.43 1.43 13.33
C THR A 139 -0.43 1.51 14.86
N TYR A 140 0.74 1.40 15.46
CA TYR A 140 0.88 1.29 16.91
C TYR A 140 1.44 2.57 17.52
N LEU A 141 2.56 3.04 16.98
CA LEU A 141 3.34 4.10 17.61
C LEU A 141 4.01 4.98 16.55
N LYS A 142 4.12 6.27 16.84
CA LYS A 142 4.94 7.24 16.12
C LYS A 142 5.85 7.92 17.13
N GLY A 143 7.10 8.19 16.76
CA GLY A 143 8.01 8.99 17.56
C GLY A 143 9.22 9.46 16.77
N GLU A 144 10.14 10.14 17.44
CA GLU A 144 11.32 10.73 16.84
C GLU A 144 12.55 10.41 17.70
N GLU A 145 13.70 10.20 17.07
CA GLU A 145 14.98 10.07 17.78
C GLU A 145 16.02 10.98 17.13
N GLU A 146 16.79 11.68 17.97
CA GLU A 146 17.93 12.49 17.53
C GLU A 146 19.21 11.66 17.66
N ILE A 147 19.97 11.56 16.57
CA ILE A 147 21.31 10.98 16.56
C ILE A 147 22.34 12.07 16.38
N ILE A 148 23.37 12.04 17.25
CA ILE A 148 24.56 12.85 17.12
C ILE A 148 25.68 11.96 16.56
N SER A 149 26.16 12.28 15.36
CA SER A 149 27.29 11.59 14.74
C SER A 149 28.25 12.61 14.15
N HIS A 150 29.55 12.44 14.41
CA HIS A 150 30.60 13.40 14.01
C HIS A 150 30.31 14.87 14.37
N GLY A 151 29.72 15.11 15.56
CA GLY A 151 29.38 16.45 16.05
C GLY A 151 28.18 17.11 15.34
N LYS A 152 27.53 16.41 14.42
CA LYS A 152 26.31 16.85 13.72
C LYS A 152 25.10 16.08 14.23
N LYS A 153 23.95 16.74 14.19
CA LYS A 153 22.66 16.18 14.63
C LYS A 153 21.81 15.86 13.42
N GLU A 154 21.14 14.72 13.47
CA GLU A 154 20.06 14.37 12.56
C GLU A 154 18.89 13.81 13.35
N GLN A 155 17.67 14.10 12.90
CA GLN A 155 16.47 13.61 13.57
C GLN A 155 15.74 12.62 12.67
N PHE A 156 15.49 11.43 13.18
CA PHE A 156 14.69 10.42 12.52
C PHE A 156 13.23 10.50 13.00
N THR A 157 12.28 10.26 12.09
CA THR A 157 10.88 10.03 12.44
C THR A 157 10.54 8.57 12.16
N PHE A 158 9.92 7.91 13.14
CA PHE A 158 9.57 6.50 13.12
C PHE A 158 8.07 6.28 13.20
N VAL A 159 7.58 5.27 12.48
CA VAL A 159 6.24 4.71 12.66
C VAL A 159 6.33 3.20 12.76
N LEU A 160 5.88 2.66 13.90
CA LEU A 160 5.75 1.23 14.16
C LEU A 160 4.35 0.76 13.80
N SER A 161 4.26 -0.24 12.93
CA SER A 161 3.00 -0.81 12.44
C SER A 161 3.07 -2.35 12.39
N GLN A 162 1.92 -2.95 12.10
CA GLN A 162 1.78 -4.40 11.98
C GLN A 162 2.61 -4.93 10.82
N TRP A 163 3.45 -5.94 11.08
CA TRP A 163 3.98 -6.78 10.01
C TRP A 163 2.89 -7.72 9.51
N LEU A 164 2.63 -7.70 8.20
CA LEU A 164 1.62 -8.56 7.58
C LEU A 164 2.19 -9.95 7.31
N ASP A 165 2.22 -10.80 8.35
CA ASP A 165 2.92 -12.08 8.29
C ASP A 165 2.28 -13.09 7.30
N GLY A 166 3.12 -13.62 6.41
CA GLY A 166 2.73 -14.50 5.31
C GLY A 166 2.00 -13.80 4.16
N TYR A 167 1.99 -12.46 4.13
CA TYR A 167 1.59 -11.70 2.95
C TYR A 167 2.82 -11.42 2.09
N ASN A 168 2.62 -11.49 0.78
CA ASN A 168 3.65 -11.37 -0.23
C ASN A 168 3.30 -10.25 -1.20
N GLU A 169 4.32 -9.55 -1.68
CA GLU A 169 4.17 -8.67 -2.82
C GLU A 169 3.93 -9.46 -4.09
N TRP A 170 3.37 -8.79 -5.09
CA TRP A 170 3.10 -9.38 -6.38
C TRP A 170 3.10 -8.32 -7.47
N HIS A 171 3.47 -8.74 -8.67
CA HIS A 171 3.52 -7.87 -9.84
C HIS A 171 3.05 -8.60 -11.09
N LEU A 172 2.56 -7.85 -12.06
CA LEU A 172 2.31 -8.32 -13.41
C LEU A 172 3.63 -8.74 -14.08
N SER A 173 3.58 -9.89 -14.73
CA SER A 173 4.68 -10.52 -15.44
C SER A 173 4.19 -11.00 -16.81
N GLY A 174 5.06 -11.00 -17.82
CA GLY A 174 4.71 -11.27 -19.22
C GLY A 174 4.77 -10.03 -20.13
N GLY A 175 4.98 -10.26 -21.43
CA GLY A 175 5.07 -9.22 -22.46
C GLY A 175 3.71 -8.60 -22.82
N SER A 176 3.71 -7.64 -23.73
CA SER A 176 2.55 -6.84 -24.18
C SER A 176 1.42 -7.63 -24.87
N GLU A 177 1.44 -8.96 -24.84
CA GLU A 177 0.46 -9.83 -25.49
C GLU A 177 -0.53 -10.41 -24.47
N ILE A 178 -1.81 -10.25 -24.80
CA ILE A 178 -3.00 -10.52 -23.95
C ILE A 178 -3.03 -11.95 -23.40
N GLU A 179 -2.46 -12.92 -24.12
CA GLU A 179 -2.58 -14.36 -23.79
C GLU A 179 -1.55 -14.86 -22.75
N THR A 180 -0.55 -14.05 -22.37
CA THR A 180 0.54 -14.52 -21.47
C THR A 180 0.76 -13.69 -20.21
N GLN A 181 -0.06 -12.65 -19.95
CA GLN A 181 0.06 -11.85 -18.73
C GLN A 181 -0.32 -12.68 -17.49
N ARG A 182 0.59 -12.76 -16.52
CA ARG A 182 0.43 -13.51 -15.27
C ARG A 182 0.77 -12.63 -14.07
N ILE A 183 0.24 -12.98 -12.91
CA ILE A 183 0.66 -12.39 -11.63
C ILE A 183 1.80 -13.24 -11.06
N CYS A 184 2.95 -12.62 -10.85
CA CYS A 184 4.10 -13.20 -10.15
C CYS A 184 4.04 -12.78 -8.68
N ILE A 185 3.81 -13.74 -7.79
CA ILE A 185 3.83 -13.55 -6.34
C ILE A 185 5.25 -13.78 -5.85
N TRP A 186 5.80 -12.80 -5.15
CA TRP A 186 7.14 -12.83 -4.58
C TRP A 186 7.09 -13.45 -3.19
N ASP A 187 6.96 -14.77 -3.16
CA ASP A 187 6.97 -15.52 -1.91
C ASP A 187 8.39 -15.61 -1.36
N GLU A 188 8.64 -14.96 -0.22
CA GLU A 188 9.98 -14.98 0.41
C GLU A 188 10.39 -16.39 0.87
N GLN A 189 9.44 -17.29 1.12
CA GLN A 189 9.71 -18.64 1.62
C GLN A 189 9.79 -19.67 0.50
N ALA A 190 8.85 -19.64 -0.43
CA ALA A 190 8.76 -20.60 -1.54
C ALA A 190 9.47 -20.12 -2.82
N GLY A 191 9.94 -18.87 -2.86
CA GLY A 191 10.45 -18.23 -4.06
C GLY A 191 9.33 -17.69 -4.97
N LYS A 192 9.72 -17.01 -6.05
CA LYS A 192 8.76 -16.46 -7.01
C LYS A 192 7.88 -17.55 -7.61
N ARG A 193 6.57 -17.31 -7.63
CA ARG A 193 5.58 -18.24 -8.19
C ARG A 193 4.48 -17.50 -8.95
N TYR A 194 3.87 -18.15 -9.92
CA TYR A 194 2.78 -17.56 -10.70
C TYR A 194 1.42 -17.94 -10.11
N ALA A 195 0.54 -16.96 -9.97
CA ALA A 195 -0.84 -17.17 -9.58
C ALA A 195 -1.62 -17.89 -10.70
N SER A 196 -2.59 -18.72 -10.32
CA SER A 196 -3.60 -19.20 -11.27
C SER A 196 -4.51 -18.04 -11.70
N GLN A 197 -5.22 -18.21 -12.82
CA GLN A 197 -6.15 -17.20 -13.33
C GLN A 197 -7.19 -16.78 -12.27
N HIS A 198 -7.77 -17.77 -11.57
CA HIS A 198 -8.76 -17.51 -10.52
C HIS A 198 -8.19 -16.69 -9.34
N VAL A 199 -6.96 -16.99 -8.92
CA VAL A 199 -6.28 -16.23 -7.86
C VAL A 199 -5.99 -14.82 -8.35
N ALA A 200 -5.56 -14.64 -9.60
CA ALA A 200 -5.25 -13.34 -10.16
C ALA A 200 -6.49 -12.43 -10.25
N GLU A 201 -7.62 -12.97 -10.73
CA GLU A 201 -8.91 -12.27 -10.76
C GLU A 201 -9.38 -11.90 -9.34
N SER A 202 -9.23 -12.81 -8.38
CA SER A 202 -9.60 -12.59 -6.98
C SER A 202 -8.76 -11.51 -6.29
N ILE A 203 -7.48 -11.38 -6.68
CA ILE A 203 -6.61 -10.29 -6.22
C ILE A 203 -7.16 -8.95 -6.71
N PHE A 204 -7.45 -8.82 -8.00
CA PHE A 204 -8.01 -7.59 -8.58
C PHE A 204 -9.37 -7.25 -7.98
N GLN A 205 -10.25 -8.25 -7.83
CA GLN A 205 -11.54 -8.08 -7.15
C GLN A 205 -11.36 -7.56 -5.72
N SER A 206 -10.39 -8.08 -4.99
CA SER A 206 -10.11 -7.59 -3.64
C SER A 206 -9.58 -6.15 -3.64
N MET A 207 -8.72 -5.76 -4.59
CA MET A 207 -8.24 -4.38 -4.71
C MET A 207 -9.39 -3.40 -4.94
N GLY A 208 -10.24 -3.68 -5.94
CA GLY A 208 -11.42 -2.85 -6.24
C GLY A 208 -12.38 -2.77 -5.07
N LYS A 209 -12.59 -3.89 -4.37
CA LYS A 209 -13.44 -3.96 -3.17
C LYS A 209 -12.87 -3.13 -2.02
N ILE A 210 -11.60 -3.31 -1.67
CA ILE A 210 -10.95 -2.60 -0.56
C ILE A 210 -11.03 -1.09 -0.76
N LEU A 211 -10.64 -0.58 -1.93
CA LEU A 211 -10.64 0.85 -2.20
C LEU A 211 -12.06 1.44 -2.15
N THR A 212 -13.05 0.71 -2.66
CA THR A 212 -14.45 1.15 -2.67
C THR A 212 -15.10 1.10 -1.28
N LEU A 213 -14.70 0.15 -0.44
CA LEU A 213 -15.19 0.07 0.95
C LEU A 213 -14.76 1.28 1.80
N PHE A 214 -13.62 1.87 1.47
CA PHE A 214 -13.13 3.10 2.08
C PHE A 214 -13.61 4.37 1.37
N TYR A 215 -14.32 4.29 0.25
CA TYR A 215 -14.83 5.49 -0.41
C TYR A 215 -15.92 6.16 0.45
N ASP A 216 -15.76 7.42 0.82
CA ASP A 216 -16.77 8.20 1.53
C ASP A 216 -17.65 8.94 0.52
N THR A 217 -18.94 8.58 0.45
CA THR A 217 -19.90 9.16 -0.50
C THR A 217 -20.35 10.58 -0.14
N LYS A 218 -20.14 11.03 1.09
CA LYS A 218 -20.55 12.36 1.56
C LYS A 218 -19.47 13.40 1.28
N ARG A 219 -18.22 13.02 1.52
CA ARG A 219 -17.05 13.91 1.32
C ARG A 219 -16.32 13.65 0.00
N TYR A 220 -16.64 12.54 -0.66
CA TYR A 220 -15.97 12.02 -1.85
C TYR A 220 -14.51 11.65 -1.58
N PHE A 221 -14.20 11.29 -0.33
CA PHE A 221 -12.84 10.96 0.06
C PHE A 221 -12.52 9.53 -0.34
N GLU A 222 -11.30 9.33 -0.84
CA GLU A 222 -10.76 8.02 -1.14
C GLU A 222 -9.33 7.91 -0.63
N ILE A 223 -8.85 6.67 -0.51
CA ILE A 223 -7.43 6.42 -0.29
C ILE A 223 -6.70 6.81 -1.58
N TYR A 224 -5.92 7.88 -1.55
CA TYR A 224 -5.20 8.37 -2.73
C TYR A 224 -4.02 9.28 -2.39
N PRO A 225 -2.82 9.09 -2.97
CA PRO A 225 -2.52 8.17 -4.08
C PRO A 225 -2.17 6.75 -3.62
N TRP A 226 -2.47 5.78 -4.49
CA TRP A 226 -2.02 4.39 -4.40
C TRP A 226 -1.44 3.94 -5.75
N HIS A 227 -0.47 3.02 -5.71
CA HIS A 227 0.18 2.45 -6.89
C HIS A 227 0.49 0.97 -6.66
N GLN A 228 0.00 0.09 -7.54
CA GLN A 228 0.31 -1.34 -7.48
C GLN A 228 1.83 -1.59 -7.59
N ALA A 229 2.50 -0.90 -8.51
CA ALA A 229 3.95 -0.99 -8.71
C ALA A 229 4.77 -0.63 -7.45
N ALA A 230 4.20 0.12 -6.51
CA ALA A 230 4.86 0.48 -5.26
C ALA A 230 4.73 -0.58 -4.16
N GLY A 231 4.03 -1.69 -4.41
CA GLY A 231 3.77 -2.72 -3.41
C GLY A 231 2.68 -2.33 -2.39
N ASP A 232 1.77 -1.44 -2.79
CA ASP A 232 0.69 -0.96 -1.91
C ASP A 232 -0.29 -2.09 -1.54
N PHE A 233 -0.40 -3.14 -2.36
CA PHE A 233 -1.23 -4.31 -2.09
C PHE A 233 -0.37 -5.56 -1.95
N VAL A 234 -0.62 -6.31 -0.88
CA VAL A 234 0.01 -7.60 -0.64
C VAL A 234 -1.02 -8.70 -0.55
N VAL A 235 -0.63 -9.89 -0.97
CA VAL A 235 -1.50 -11.07 -1.02
C VAL A 235 -0.98 -12.16 -0.10
N LYS A 236 -1.88 -12.70 0.71
CA LYS A 236 -1.68 -13.97 1.39
C LYS A 236 -2.54 -15.01 0.70
N ASP A 237 -1.88 -15.94 0.06
CA ASP A 237 -2.55 -17.05 -0.59
C ASP A 237 -3.22 -17.93 0.45
N SER A 238 -4.43 -18.39 0.13
CA SER A 238 -5.17 -19.34 0.97
C SER A 238 -5.79 -20.37 0.05
N SER A 239 -6.01 -21.59 0.54
CA SER A 239 -6.49 -22.73 -0.25
C SER A 239 -7.86 -22.52 -0.92
N LYS A 240 -8.56 -21.42 -0.66
CA LYS A 240 -9.86 -21.08 -1.28
C LYS A 240 -9.87 -19.71 -1.97
N THR A 241 -9.43 -18.65 -1.28
CA THR A 241 -9.50 -17.27 -1.80
C THR A 241 -8.33 -16.46 -1.28
N PRO A 242 -7.55 -15.78 -2.14
CA PRO A 242 -6.45 -14.95 -1.67
C PRO A 242 -6.96 -13.84 -0.76
N LYS A 243 -6.26 -13.60 0.35
CA LYS A 243 -6.51 -12.44 1.21
C LYS A 243 -5.62 -11.30 0.73
N VAL A 244 -6.22 -10.19 0.31
CA VAL A 244 -5.47 -8.98 -0.05
C VAL A 244 -5.56 -7.97 1.08
N LYS A 245 -4.46 -7.27 1.33
CA LYS A 245 -4.37 -6.13 2.25
C LYS A 245 -3.61 -5.00 1.59
N LEU A 246 -3.92 -3.78 2.02
CA LEU A 246 -3.06 -2.63 1.78
C LEU A 246 -1.87 -2.70 2.74
N THR A 247 -0.71 -2.18 2.32
CA THR A 247 0.46 -1.94 3.17
C THR A 247 0.55 -0.49 3.62
N THR A 248 -0.11 0.42 2.90
CA THR A 248 -0.06 1.87 3.08
C THR A 248 -1.40 2.53 2.77
N ALA A 249 -1.64 3.70 3.35
CA ALA A 249 -2.69 4.63 2.95
C ALA A 249 -2.14 6.07 3.08
N ARG A 250 -1.53 6.59 2.01
CA ARG A 250 -0.75 7.84 2.05
C ARG A 250 -1.57 9.08 2.38
N SER A 251 -2.84 9.12 1.98
CA SER A 251 -3.79 10.18 2.31
C SER A 251 -5.22 9.68 2.11
N TYR A 252 -6.16 10.40 2.71
CA TYR A 252 -7.58 10.19 2.54
C TYR A 252 -8.27 11.51 2.21
N ARG A 253 -8.64 11.71 0.95
CA ARG A 253 -9.03 13.02 0.39
C ARG A 253 -9.80 12.87 -0.92
N PRO A 254 -10.48 13.92 -1.41
CA PRO A 254 -11.11 13.90 -2.73
C PRO A 254 -10.06 13.81 -3.84
N LEU A 255 -10.48 13.35 -5.01
CA LEU A 255 -9.65 13.38 -6.21
C LEU A 255 -9.14 14.80 -6.50
N PRO A 256 -7.86 14.94 -6.90
CA PRO A 256 -7.29 16.22 -7.31
C PRO A 256 -8.09 16.96 -8.39
N ILE A 257 -8.81 16.25 -9.26
CA ILE A 257 -9.69 16.83 -10.30
C ILE A 257 -10.76 17.77 -9.73
N PHE A 258 -11.16 17.61 -8.46
CA PHE A 258 -12.14 18.47 -7.80
C PHE A 258 -11.52 19.68 -7.10
N LYS A 259 -10.19 19.80 -7.06
CA LYS A 259 -9.49 20.88 -6.37
C LYS A 259 -9.84 22.23 -7.00
N GLY A 260 -10.28 23.18 -6.18
CA GLY A 260 -10.64 24.53 -6.62
C GLY A 260 -11.93 24.62 -7.44
N ARG A 261 -12.74 23.55 -7.46
CA ARG A 261 -14.04 23.51 -8.14
C ARG A 261 -15.18 23.48 -7.11
N PRO A 262 -16.41 23.89 -7.48
CA PRO A 262 -17.58 23.68 -6.64
C PRO A 262 -17.73 22.20 -6.27
N ALA A 263 -18.31 21.92 -5.10
CA ALA A 263 -18.53 20.55 -4.66
C ALA A 263 -19.35 19.79 -5.73
N PRO A 264 -18.84 18.65 -6.25
CA PRO A 264 -19.57 17.89 -7.25
C PRO A 264 -20.82 17.27 -6.64
N ASN A 265 -21.77 16.91 -7.50
CA ASN A 265 -22.82 15.97 -7.12
C ASN A 265 -22.17 14.64 -6.68
N PRO A 266 -22.60 14.02 -5.56
CA PRO A 266 -22.01 12.77 -5.08
C PRO A 266 -21.95 11.63 -6.09
N SER A 267 -22.97 11.46 -6.93
CA SER A 267 -23.00 10.43 -7.96
C SER A 267 -21.98 10.70 -9.06
N VAL A 268 -21.73 11.99 -9.37
CA VAL A 268 -20.66 12.40 -10.29
C VAL A 268 -19.30 12.10 -9.68
N ALA A 269 -19.11 12.37 -8.39
CA ALA A 269 -17.88 12.06 -7.70
C ALA A 269 -17.59 10.54 -7.64
N LEU A 270 -18.62 9.73 -7.38
CA LEU A 270 -18.53 8.28 -7.40
C LEU A 270 -18.21 7.76 -8.82
N PHE A 271 -18.76 8.39 -9.86
CA PHE A 271 -18.44 8.05 -11.24
C PHE A 271 -16.98 8.34 -11.59
N TYR A 272 -16.43 9.49 -11.17
CA TYR A 272 -15.00 9.78 -11.36
C TYR A 272 -14.09 8.85 -10.55
N PHE A 273 -14.49 8.49 -9.32
CA PHE A 273 -13.80 7.45 -8.54
C PHE A 273 -13.78 6.12 -9.31
N PHE A 274 -14.91 5.70 -9.87
CA PHE A 274 -15.02 4.48 -10.68
C PHE A 274 -14.11 4.51 -11.93
N LEU A 275 -14.10 5.63 -12.67
CA LEU A 275 -13.23 5.79 -13.84
C LEU A 275 -11.74 5.79 -13.46
N ASN A 276 -11.37 6.51 -12.41
CA ASN A 276 -10.00 6.53 -11.90
C ASN A 276 -9.55 5.14 -11.43
N LEU A 277 -10.40 4.45 -10.66
CA LEU A 277 -10.17 3.08 -10.20
C LEU A 277 -9.91 2.14 -11.39
N GLY A 278 -10.76 2.18 -12.41
CA GLY A 278 -10.63 1.33 -13.60
C GLY A 278 -9.32 1.54 -14.37
N ILE A 279 -8.86 2.78 -14.48
CA ILE A 279 -7.56 3.12 -15.11
C ILE A 279 -6.40 2.66 -14.21
N ARG A 280 -6.41 3.05 -12.93
CA ARG A 280 -5.32 2.80 -11.98
C ARG A 280 -5.11 1.31 -11.70
N LEU A 281 -6.17 0.51 -11.65
CA LEU A 281 -6.07 -0.95 -11.47
C LEU A 281 -5.24 -1.62 -12.56
N ARG A 282 -5.13 -1.01 -13.75
CA ARG A 282 -4.38 -1.59 -14.85
C ARG A 282 -2.90 -1.27 -14.82
N LEU A 283 -2.48 -0.30 -14.01
CA LEU A 283 -1.09 0.17 -14.01
C LEU A 283 -0.26 -0.65 -13.03
N ASP A 284 0.80 -1.26 -13.56
CA ASP A 284 1.86 -1.86 -12.76
C ASP A 284 3.20 -1.68 -13.49
N ARG A 285 4.30 -2.11 -12.87
CA ARG A 285 5.60 -2.26 -13.52
C ARG A 285 5.99 -3.72 -13.54
N ALA A 286 6.52 -4.17 -14.67
CA ALA A 286 7.02 -5.54 -14.82
C ALA A 286 8.02 -5.85 -13.71
N GLU A 287 7.75 -6.89 -12.91
CA GLU A 287 8.58 -7.24 -11.75
C GLU A 287 8.83 -6.04 -10.79
N GLY A 288 7.85 -5.15 -10.63
CA GLY A 288 7.83 -4.03 -9.67
C GLY A 288 8.65 -2.79 -10.05
N VAL A 289 9.71 -2.96 -10.84
CA VAL A 289 10.62 -1.84 -11.21
C VAL A 289 10.85 -1.71 -12.71
N GLY A 290 10.37 -2.66 -13.51
CA GLY A 290 10.56 -2.68 -14.96
C GLY A 290 9.71 -1.68 -15.73
N LYS A 291 9.48 -1.99 -17.00
CA LYS A 291 8.61 -1.20 -17.89
C LYS A 291 7.20 -1.17 -17.33
N LEU A 292 6.50 -0.07 -17.59
CA LEU A 292 5.08 0.03 -17.28
C LEU A 292 4.31 -1.05 -18.05
N VAL A 293 3.42 -1.75 -17.37
CA VAL A 293 2.56 -2.78 -17.94
C VAL A 293 1.10 -2.42 -17.69
N TRP A 294 0.25 -2.87 -18.58
CA TRP A 294 -1.19 -2.60 -18.59
C TRP A 294 -1.95 -3.91 -18.37
N ALA A 295 -2.72 -4.01 -17.30
CA ALA A 295 -3.50 -5.22 -17.01
C ALA A 295 -4.55 -5.47 -18.10
N ASN A 296 -4.76 -6.73 -18.45
CA ASN A 296 -5.78 -7.15 -19.42
C ASN A 296 -7.22 -6.94 -18.90
N LYS A 297 -8.20 -7.14 -19.78
CA LYS A 297 -9.62 -6.91 -19.48
C LYS A 297 -10.19 -7.92 -18.49
N GLU A 298 -9.66 -9.13 -18.42
CA GLU A 298 -10.05 -10.19 -17.50
C GLU A 298 -9.73 -9.78 -16.06
N LEU A 299 -8.52 -9.28 -15.81
CA LEU A 299 -8.14 -8.74 -14.51
C LEU A 299 -8.93 -7.47 -14.16
N LEU A 300 -9.14 -6.56 -15.13
CA LEU A 300 -10.00 -5.40 -14.90
C LEU A 300 -11.41 -5.82 -14.47
N ARG A 301 -12.00 -6.84 -15.11
CA ARG A 301 -13.34 -7.34 -14.77
C ARG A 301 -13.41 -7.73 -13.29
N GLY A 302 -12.39 -8.42 -12.77
CA GLY A 302 -12.29 -8.72 -11.35
C GLY A 302 -12.38 -7.45 -10.49
N GLY A 303 -11.57 -6.45 -10.79
CA GLY A 303 -11.56 -5.18 -10.05
C GLY A 303 -12.89 -4.41 -10.11
N ILE A 304 -13.56 -4.40 -11.26
CA ILE A 304 -14.89 -3.79 -11.40
C ILE A 304 -15.95 -4.58 -10.62
N GLN A 305 -15.86 -5.91 -10.60
CA GLN A 305 -16.74 -6.72 -9.74
C GLN A 305 -16.52 -6.38 -8.26
N GLY A 306 -15.27 -6.19 -7.84
CA GLY A 306 -14.94 -5.76 -6.48
C GLY A 306 -15.57 -4.42 -6.09
N PHE A 307 -15.55 -3.45 -7.00
CA PHE A 307 -16.24 -2.17 -6.83
C PHE A 307 -17.75 -2.36 -6.60
N VAL A 308 -18.41 -3.15 -7.45
CA VAL A 308 -19.84 -3.44 -7.34
C VAL A 308 -20.17 -4.14 -6.02
N ASP A 309 -19.41 -5.17 -5.67
CA ASP A 309 -19.58 -5.92 -4.43
C ASP A 309 -19.46 -5.01 -3.19
N ALA A 310 -18.51 -4.07 -3.22
CA ALA A 310 -18.33 -3.11 -2.13
C ALA A 310 -19.48 -2.12 -2.03
N LEU A 311 -20.03 -1.62 -3.14
CA LEU A 311 -21.21 -0.74 -3.09
C LEU A 311 -22.43 -1.46 -2.50
N LYS A 312 -22.69 -2.70 -2.96
CA LYS A 312 -23.77 -3.54 -2.43
C LYS A 312 -23.59 -3.79 -0.94
N LEU A 313 -22.37 -4.15 -0.52
CA LEU A 313 -22.06 -4.37 0.90
C LEU A 313 -22.24 -3.10 1.74
N ARG A 314 -21.75 -1.95 1.25
CA ARG A 314 -21.93 -0.66 1.94
C ARG A 314 -23.40 -0.28 2.09
N HIS A 315 -24.23 -0.59 1.10
CA HIS A 315 -25.67 -0.36 1.20
C HIS A 315 -26.32 -1.25 2.27
N ILE A 316 -25.98 -2.53 2.30
CA ILE A 316 -26.45 -3.46 3.36
C ILE A 316 -26.04 -2.98 4.75
N GLU A 317 -24.83 -2.42 4.88
CA GLU A 317 -24.31 -1.88 6.14
C GLU A 317 -24.79 -0.45 6.46
N GLY A 318 -25.65 0.15 5.64
CA GLY A 318 -26.14 1.52 5.82
C GLY A 318 -25.09 2.61 5.62
N ARG A 319 -23.93 2.29 5.04
CA ARG A 319 -22.81 3.20 4.75
C ARG A 319 -22.86 3.80 3.35
N TYR A 320 -23.88 3.52 2.56
CA TYR A 320 -24.07 4.06 1.21
C TYR A 320 -25.24 5.05 1.20
N GLU A 321 -24.92 6.34 1.03
CA GLU A 321 -25.89 7.44 1.21
C GLU A 321 -26.58 7.87 -0.10
N LEU A 322 -26.26 7.24 -1.23
CA LEU A 322 -26.75 7.67 -2.56
C LEU A 322 -27.99 6.90 -3.04
N GLY A 323 -28.75 6.31 -2.11
CA GLY A 323 -29.92 5.50 -2.42
C GLY A 323 -29.56 4.05 -2.74
N ASN A 324 -30.07 3.51 -3.84
CA ASN A 324 -29.84 2.13 -4.24
C ASN A 324 -28.62 2.02 -5.18
N PRO A 325 -27.58 1.24 -4.84
CA PRO A 325 -26.43 1.02 -5.73
C PRO A 325 -26.79 0.55 -7.14
N GLU A 326 -27.90 -0.17 -7.30
CA GLU A 326 -28.36 -0.66 -8.60
C GLU A 326 -28.77 0.48 -9.54
N GLU A 327 -29.21 1.62 -9.01
CA GLU A 327 -29.54 2.80 -9.82
C GLU A 327 -28.28 3.43 -10.42
N PHE A 328 -27.20 3.48 -9.64
CA PHE A 328 -25.88 3.89 -10.13
C PHE A 328 -25.38 2.93 -11.21
N ILE A 329 -25.49 1.62 -10.99
CA ILE A 329 -25.09 0.58 -11.96
C ILE A 329 -25.91 0.70 -13.25
N CYS A 330 -27.23 0.85 -13.16
CA CYS A 330 -28.11 1.09 -14.29
C CYS A 330 -27.75 2.36 -15.05
N THR A 331 -27.34 3.41 -14.34
CA THR A 331 -26.91 4.68 -14.93
C THR A 331 -25.63 4.51 -15.74
N ILE A 332 -24.58 3.88 -15.18
CA ILE A 332 -23.31 3.69 -15.90
C ILE A 332 -23.48 2.75 -17.10
N LYS A 333 -24.43 1.80 -17.07
CA LYS A 333 -24.77 0.94 -18.23
C LYS A 333 -25.34 1.71 -19.41
N ARG A 334 -25.87 2.92 -19.23
CA ARG A 334 -26.42 3.73 -20.32
C ARG A 334 -25.35 4.49 -21.11
N PHE A 335 -24.13 4.60 -20.59
CA PHE A 335 -23.05 5.30 -21.27
C PHE A 335 -22.55 4.49 -22.47
N SER A 336 -22.38 5.16 -23.60
CA SER A 336 -21.66 4.64 -24.76
C SER A 336 -20.14 4.65 -24.53
N PRO A 337 -19.36 3.87 -25.30
CA PRO A 337 -17.89 3.92 -25.25
C PRO A 337 -17.33 5.34 -25.48
N GLN A 338 -17.98 6.13 -26.34
CA GLN A 338 -17.59 7.51 -26.65
C GLN A 338 -17.82 8.43 -25.45
N GLU A 339 -18.96 8.28 -24.76
CA GLU A 339 -19.26 9.07 -23.56
C GLU A 339 -18.32 8.71 -22.40
N LEU A 340 -18.01 7.42 -22.20
CA LEU A 340 -17.01 6.99 -21.21
C LEU A 340 -15.63 7.58 -21.52
N THR A 341 -15.23 7.58 -22.80
CA THR A 341 -13.97 8.21 -23.23
C THR A 341 -13.97 9.69 -22.90
N LYS A 342 -15.02 10.41 -23.29
CA LYS A 342 -15.16 11.85 -23.05
C LYS A 342 -15.15 12.18 -21.56
N ALA A 343 -15.86 11.40 -20.74
CA ALA A 343 -15.90 11.57 -19.30
C ALA A 343 -14.56 11.31 -18.62
N SER A 344 -13.70 10.48 -19.21
CA SER A 344 -12.37 10.16 -18.69
C SER A 344 -11.31 11.20 -19.07
N LEU A 345 -11.53 12.03 -20.09
CA LEU A 345 -10.55 13.03 -20.55
C LEU A 345 -10.08 13.99 -19.43
N PRO A 346 -10.96 14.51 -18.55
CA PRO A 346 -10.53 15.37 -17.45
C PRO A 346 -9.55 14.71 -16.46
N LEU A 347 -9.50 13.37 -16.39
CA LEU A 347 -8.52 12.67 -15.55
C LEU A 347 -7.10 12.72 -16.14
N LEU A 348 -6.96 12.99 -17.45
CA LEU A 348 -5.64 13.06 -18.10
C LEU A 348 -4.77 14.20 -17.57
N GLU A 349 -5.36 15.36 -17.28
CA GLU A 349 -4.65 16.50 -16.68
C GLU A 349 -4.07 16.15 -15.30
N MET A 350 -4.82 15.36 -14.52
CA MET A 350 -4.38 14.86 -13.22
C MET A 350 -3.19 13.91 -13.38
N TYR A 351 -3.26 12.95 -14.29
CA TYR A 351 -2.18 11.99 -14.51
C TYR A 351 -0.91 12.65 -15.06
N GLU A 352 -1.04 13.61 -15.97
CA GLU A 352 0.10 14.37 -16.52
C GLU A 352 0.89 15.09 -15.43
N THR A 353 0.18 15.67 -14.45
CA THR A 353 0.79 16.39 -13.33
C THR A 353 1.50 15.44 -12.35
N GLU A 354 0.99 14.23 -12.18
CA GLU A 354 1.45 13.30 -11.15
C GLU A 354 2.60 12.41 -11.60
N ASN A 355 2.49 11.81 -12.79
CA ASN A 355 3.47 10.88 -13.31
C ASN A 355 3.47 10.90 -14.85
N PRO A 356 4.37 11.68 -15.47
CA PRO A 356 4.45 11.80 -16.93
C PRO A 356 4.62 10.46 -17.67
N ASP A 357 5.33 9.49 -17.08
CA ASP A 357 5.55 8.17 -17.69
C ASP A 357 4.24 7.37 -17.75
N GLU A 358 3.49 7.33 -16.65
CA GLU A 358 2.18 6.68 -16.59
C GLU A 358 1.17 7.38 -17.50
N PHE A 359 1.19 8.72 -17.52
CA PHE A 359 0.32 9.53 -18.35
C PHE A 359 0.39 9.17 -19.83
N GLN A 360 1.59 8.99 -20.39
CA GLN A 360 1.72 8.64 -21.83
C GLN A 360 1.06 7.28 -22.13
N VAL A 361 1.22 6.30 -21.25
CA VAL A 361 0.58 5.00 -21.42
C VAL A 361 -0.94 5.10 -21.26
N ILE A 362 -1.43 5.79 -20.22
CA ILE A 362 -2.87 6.01 -20.02
C ILE A 362 -3.48 6.70 -21.25
N LYS A 363 -2.86 7.77 -21.74
CA LYS A 363 -3.33 8.55 -22.89
C LYS A 363 -3.43 7.67 -24.14
N SER A 364 -2.40 6.85 -24.41
CA SER A 364 -2.40 5.95 -25.58
C SER A 364 -3.41 4.81 -25.46
N LYS A 365 -3.70 4.33 -24.24
CA LYS A 365 -4.62 3.23 -23.96
C LYS A 365 -6.07 3.65 -23.71
N LEU A 366 -6.35 4.93 -23.49
CA LEU A 366 -7.65 5.40 -23.00
C LEU A 366 -8.84 4.92 -23.85
N LYS A 367 -8.73 5.01 -25.19
CA LYS A 367 -9.81 4.62 -26.11
C LYS A 367 -10.06 3.11 -26.13
N GLU A 368 -9.00 2.32 -25.96
CA GLU A 368 -9.11 0.85 -25.85
C GLU A 368 -9.71 0.49 -24.49
N HIS A 369 -9.20 1.10 -23.42
CA HIS A 369 -9.67 0.93 -22.06
C HIS A 369 -11.18 1.19 -21.91
N THR A 370 -11.70 2.29 -22.45
CA THR A 370 -13.12 2.65 -22.31
C THR A 370 -14.04 1.72 -23.08
N LYS A 371 -13.58 1.15 -24.21
CA LYS A 371 -14.31 0.09 -24.93
C LYS A 371 -14.36 -1.21 -24.11
N GLU A 372 -13.24 -1.62 -23.53
CA GLU A 372 -13.20 -2.80 -22.66
C GLU A 372 -14.04 -2.61 -21.40
N LEU A 373 -13.93 -1.43 -20.77
CA LEU A 373 -14.71 -1.04 -19.60
C LEU A 373 -16.21 -1.04 -19.93
N TYR A 374 -16.63 -0.50 -21.08
CA TYR A 374 -18.01 -0.58 -21.54
C TYR A 374 -18.51 -2.02 -21.58
N HIS A 375 -17.77 -2.93 -22.23
CA HIS A 375 -18.17 -4.34 -22.29
C HIS A 375 -18.24 -4.99 -20.91
N ILE A 376 -17.35 -4.63 -19.97
CA ILE A 376 -17.41 -5.12 -18.59
C ILE A 376 -18.68 -4.59 -17.91
N ILE A 377 -18.96 -3.29 -18.02
CA ILE A 377 -20.14 -2.64 -17.42
C ILE A 377 -21.44 -3.29 -17.88
N GLN A 378 -21.58 -3.56 -19.18
CA GLN A 378 -22.79 -4.20 -19.73
C GLN A 378 -23.05 -5.59 -19.12
N ASN A 379 -22.00 -6.27 -18.66
CA ASN A 379 -22.05 -7.60 -18.08
C ASN A 379 -22.09 -7.62 -16.54
N ILE A 380 -22.14 -6.46 -15.87
CA ILE A 380 -22.31 -6.40 -14.42
C ILE A 380 -23.68 -7.00 -14.06
N ARG A 381 -23.69 -7.86 -13.04
CA ARG A 381 -24.91 -8.50 -12.52
C ARG A 381 -25.52 -7.75 -11.35
#